data_AF-A0A6S7FFJ4-F1
#
_entry.id   AF-A0A6S7FFJ4-F1
#
_cell.length_a   1.000
_cell.length_b   1.000
_cell.length_c   1.000
_cell.angle_alpha   90.00
_cell.angle_beta   90.00
_cell.angle_gamma   90.00
#
_symmetry.space_group_name_H-M   'P 1'
#
loop_
_entity.id
_entity.type
_entity.pdbx_description
1 polymer ?
#
loop_
_entity_poly.entity_id
_entity_poly.type
_entity_poly.pdbx_seq_one_letter_code
_entity_poly.pdbx_strand_id
1 'polypeptide(L)'
;MRKFMGHLITNEGVKADKSKVEAILDMPASTDVHGVKRLCGMIKYLAKFLPNLAGDLQPIRELTKKDVEWNWSTECQEAFQKVKEKITNTPLPAYFDSNKELLLQ
;
A
#
# COMPACT_ATOMS: atom_id res chain seq x y z
N MET A 1 -17.49 25.66 -4.35
CA MET A 1 -17.18 24.26 -3.98
C MET A 1 -18.48 23.57 -3.54
N ARG A 2 -18.87 22.45 -4.14
CA ARG A 2 -20.06 21.66 -3.72
C ARG A 2 -19.60 20.36 -3.05
N LYS A 3 -20.08 20.13 -1.84
CA LYS A 3 -19.89 18.91 -1.05
C LYS A 3 -21.02 17.94 -1.42
N PHE A 4 -20.71 16.73 -1.89
CA PHE A 4 -21.71 15.70 -2.16
C PHE A 4 -21.26 14.38 -1.53
N MET A 5 -22.10 13.82 -0.65
CA MET A 5 -21.99 12.47 -0.07
C MET A 5 -20.61 12.06 0.49
N GLY A 6 -20.00 12.89 1.34
CA GLY A 6 -18.86 12.47 2.18
C GLY A 6 -17.54 12.20 1.45
N HIS A 7 -17.46 12.42 0.13
CA HIS A 7 -16.21 12.32 -0.61
C HIS A 7 -15.79 13.69 -1.15
N LEU A 8 -14.67 14.21 -0.64
CA LEU A 8 -13.93 15.26 -1.33
C LEU A 8 -13.30 14.61 -2.58
N ILE A 9 -13.94 14.78 -3.72
CA ILE A 9 -13.29 14.57 -5.02
C ILE A 9 -12.57 15.87 -5.32
N THR A 10 -11.28 15.94 -4.98
CA THR A 10 -10.41 17.05 -5.37
C THR A 10 -10.01 16.90 -6.84
N ASN A 11 -9.99 18.02 -7.57
CA ASN A 11 -9.63 18.11 -8.99
C ASN A 11 -8.16 17.71 -9.30
N GLU A 12 -7.36 17.40 -8.27
CA GLU A 12 -5.93 17.06 -8.33
C GLU A 12 -5.63 15.54 -8.26
N GLY A 13 -6.66 14.70 -8.17
CA GLY A 13 -6.50 13.24 -8.04
C GLY A 13 -6.52 12.73 -6.59
N VAL A 14 -6.40 11.41 -6.42
CA VAL A 14 -6.46 10.76 -5.11
C VAL A 14 -5.10 10.89 -4.44
N LYS A 15 -5.05 11.52 -3.26
CA LYS A 15 -3.86 11.63 -2.40
C LYS A 15 -3.68 10.36 -1.57
N ALA A 16 -2.43 9.96 -1.30
CA ALA A 16 -2.14 8.82 -0.42
C ALA A 16 -2.27 9.25 1.04
N ASP A 17 -2.97 8.45 1.85
CA ASP A 17 -3.08 8.67 3.30
C ASP A 17 -1.78 8.26 4.00
N LYS A 18 -1.18 9.19 4.75
CA LYS A 18 0.10 8.97 5.45
C LYS A 18 0.01 7.82 6.45
N SER A 19 -1.07 7.74 7.22
CA SER A 19 -1.26 6.70 8.23
C SER A 19 -1.39 5.31 7.60
N LYS A 20 -1.93 5.21 6.38
CA LYS A 20 -1.98 3.94 5.63
C LYS A 20 -0.60 3.53 5.11
N VAL A 21 0.21 4.49 4.69
CA VAL A 21 1.59 4.25 4.25
C VAL A 21 2.43 3.77 5.43
N GLU A 22 2.39 4.47 6.56
CA GLU A 22 3.08 4.09 7.79
C GLU A 22 2.65 2.71 8.28
N ALA A 23 1.34 2.41 8.28
CA ALA A 23 0.86 1.07 8.66
C ALA A 23 1.42 -0.05 7.76
N ILE A 24 1.63 0.20 6.47
CA ILE A 24 2.25 -0.79 5.55
C ILE A 24 3.75 -0.94 5.84
N LEU A 25 4.45 0.15 6.18
CA LEU A 25 5.87 0.13 6.52
C LEU A 25 6.12 -0.58 7.86
N ASP A 26 5.22 -0.41 8.82
CA ASP A 26 5.29 -1.01 10.15
C ASP A 26 4.79 -2.47 10.18
N MET A 27 4.09 -2.91 9.14
CA MET A 27 3.62 -4.29 9.09
C MET A 27 4.80 -5.29 9.11
N PRO A 28 4.76 -6.31 9.98
CA PRO A 28 5.73 -7.39 9.96
C PRO A 28 5.53 -8.27 8.71
N ALA A 29 6.52 -9.10 8.42
CA ALA A 29 6.37 -10.16 7.43
C ALA A 29 5.17 -11.03 7.82
N SER A 30 4.31 -11.34 6.85
CA SER A 30 3.13 -12.16 7.09
C SER A 30 3.55 -13.60 7.35
N THR A 31 2.91 -14.25 8.33
CA THR A 31 3.21 -15.64 8.72
C THR A 31 2.24 -16.64 8.09
N ASP A 32 1.20 -16.17 7.41
CA ASP A 32 0.17 -16.98 6.78
C ASP A 32 -0.40 -16.36 5.48
N VAL A 33 -1.13 -17.19 4.74
CA VAL A 33 -1.79 -16.82 3.48
C VAL A 33 -2.81 -15.67 3.69
N HIS A 34 -3.49 -15.63 4.83
CA HIS A 34 -4.45 -14.57 5.13
C HIS A 34 -3.76 -13.23 5.35
N GLY A 35 -2.65 -13.22 6.10
CA GLY A 35 -1.78 -12.05 6.28
C GLY A 35 -1.26 -11.51 4.95
N VAL A 36 -0.82 -12.38 4.04
CA VAL A 36 -0.38 -11.95 2.71
C VAL A 36 -1.50 -11.38 1.88
N LYS A 37 -2.69 -11.98 1.89
CA LYS A 37 -3.85 -11.41 1.18
C LYS A 37 -4.20 -10.03 1.72
N ARG A 38 -4.13 -9.82 3.04
CA ARG A 38 -4.32 -8.51 3.68
C ARG A 38 -3.24 -7.52 3.23
N LEU A 39 -1.98 -7.95 3.27
CA LEU A 39 -0.83 -7.13 2.85
C LEU A 39 -0.95 -6.72 1.38
N CYS A 40 -1.18 -7.67 0.47
CA CYS A 40 -1.39 -7.39 -0.95
C CYS A 40 -2.58 -6.44 -1.17
N GLY A 41 -3.67 -6.60 -0.41
CA GLY A 41 -4.82 -5.70 -0.45
C GLY A 41 -4.46 -4.26 -0.05
N MET A 42 -3.67 -4.09 1.02
CA MET A 42 -3.20 -2.78 1.46
C MET A 42 -2.22 -2.17 0.47
N ILE A 43 -1.24 -2.93 -0.02
CA ILE A 43 -0.25 -2.43 -0.98
C ILE A 43 -0.90 -2.08 -2.32
N LYS A 44 -1.97 -2.78 -2.73
CA LYS A 44 -2.75 -2.45 -3.94
C LYS A 44 -3.30 -1.03 -3.92
N TYR A 45 -3.57 -0.44 -2.75
CA TYR A 45 -3.94 0.98 -2.63
C TYR A 45 -2.85 1.92 -3.18
N LEU A 46 -1.58 1.53 -3.03
CA LEU A 46 -0.41 2.28 -3.48
C LEU A 46 -0.01 1.97 -4.94
N ALA A 47 -0.59 0.95 -5.57
CA ALA A 47 -0.25 0.54 -6.94
C ALA A 47 -0.43 1.64 -8.00
N LYS A 48 -1.33 2.61 -7.76
CA LYS A 48 -1.53 3.76 -8.65
C LYS A 48 -0.43 4.83 -8.54
N PHE A 49 0.39 4.78 -7.50
CA PHE A 49 1.49 5.72 -7.28
C PHE A 49 2.86 5.09 -7.50
N LEU A 50 2.95 3.77 -7.42
CA LEU A 50 4.20 3.02 -7.52
C LEU A 50 4.24 2.24 -8.84
N PRO A 51 5.05 2.66 -9.82
CA PRO A 51 5.19 1.91 -11.06
C PRO A 51 5.81 0.54 -10.78
N ASN A 52 5.30 -0.48 -11.50
CA ASN A 52 5.76 -1.87 -11.44
C ASN A 52 5.60 -2.58 -10.08
N LEU A 53 4.76 -2.07 -9.18
CA LEU A 53 4.49 -2.70 -7.87
C LEU A 53 3.97 -4.13 -7.98
N ALA A 54 3.17 -4.42 -9.02
CA ALA A 54 2.63 -5.75 -9.25
C ALA A 54 3.72 -6.80 -9.57
N GLY A 55 4.80 -6.38 -10.26
CA GLY A 55 5.94 -7.23 -10.57
C GLY A 55 6.80 -7.49 -9.35
N ASP A 56 7.07 -6.46 -8.54
CA ASP A 56 7.84 -6.64 -7.30
C ASP A 56 7.10 -7.51 -6.28
N LEU A 57 5.77 -7.43 -6.23
CA LEU A 57 4.95 -8.29 -5.37
C LEU A 57 4.76 -9.72 -5.89
N GLN A 58 5.25 -10.06 -7.09
CA GLN A 58 4.98 -11.35 -7.69
C GLN A 58 5.36 -12.54 -6.77
N PRO A 59 6.56 -12.59 -6.16
CA PRO A 59 6.92 -13.71 -5.27
C PRO A 59 5.96 -13.86 -4.08
N ILE A 60 5.55 -12.73 -3.51
CA ILE A 60 4.61 -12.70 -2.38
C ILE A 60 3.20 -13.13 -2.83
N ARG A 61 2.77 -12.77 -4.05
CA ARG A 61 1.45 -13.14 -4.58
C ARG A 61 1.36 -14.63 -4.92
N GLU A 62 2.45 -15.27 -5.30
CA GLU A 62 2.51 -16.73 -5.51
C GLU A 62 2.08 -17.48 -4.24
N LEU A 63 2.46 -16.99 -3.05
CA LEU A 63 2.05 -17.56 -1.76
C LEU A 63 0.53 -17.52 -1.49
N THR A 64 -0.25 -16.83 -2.32
CA THR A 64 -1.71 -16.76 -2.19
C THR A 64 -2.46 -17.78 -3.05
N LYS A 65 -1.76 -18.52 -3.91
CA LYS A 65 -2.34 -19.55 -4.78
C LYS A 65 -2.70 -20.80 -3.99
N LYS A 66 -3.74 -21.52 -4.46
CA LYS A 66 -4.31 -22.69 -3.75
C LYS A 66 -3.38 -23.90 -3.75
N ASP A 67 -2.51 -24.02 -4.75
CA ASP A 67 -1.62 -25.18 -4.95
C ASP A 67 -0.15 -24.87 -4.58
N VAL A 68 0.08 -23.84 -3.77
CA VAL A 68 1.42 -23.44 -3.32
C VAL A 68 1.53 -23.69 -1.82
N GLU A 69 2.53 -24.49 -1.43
CA GLU A 69 2.87 -24.66 -0.03
C GLU A 69 3.35 -23.33 0.54
N TRP A 70 2.83 -22.97 1.70
CA TRP A 70 3.19 -21.72 2.35
C TRP A 70 4.65 -21.77 2.81
N ASN A 71 5.51 -20.99 2.15
CA ASN A 71 6.90 -20.83 2.52
C ASN A 71 7.36 -19.39 2.28
N TRP A 72 7.62 -18.64 3.35
CA TRP A 72 8.18 -17.30 3.22
C TRP A 72 9.67 -17.39 2.88
N SER A 73 9.96 -17.45 1.58
CA SER A 73 11.32 -17.58 1.05
C SER A 73 12.13 -16.29 1.15
N THR A 74 13.45 -16.39 0.94
CA THR A 74 14.33 -15.22 0.80
C THR A 74 13.84 -14.28 -0.30
N GLU A 75 13.38 -14.81 -1.43
CA GLU A 75 12.81 -14.00 -2.52
C GLU A 75 11.55 -13.23 -2.09
N CYS A 76 10.71 -13.82 -1.23
CA CYS A 76 9.54 -13.14 -0.66
C CYS A 76 9.98 -12.01 0.28
N GLN A 77 11.02 -12.24 1.08
CA GLN A 77 11.58 -11.21 1.95
C GLN A 77 12.20 -10.06 1.16
N GLU A 78 12.99 -10.35 0.13
CA GLU A 78 13.60 -9.35 -0.75
C GLU A 78 12.53 -8.53 -1.49
N ALA A 79 11.51 -9.20 -2.03
CA ALA A 79 10.35 -8.55 -2.62
C ALA A 79 9.66 -7.61 -1.62
N PHE A 80 9.49 -8.04 -0.37
CA PHE A 80 8.83 -7.24 0.65
C PHE A 80 9.65 -5.98 1.00
N GLN A 81 10.96 -6.12 1.17
CA GLN A 81 11.85 -4.99 1.45
C GLN A 81 11.90 -4.01 0.28
N LYS A 82 12.03 -4.51 -0.95
CA LYS A 82 12.02 -3.68 -2.16
C LYS A 82 10.74 -2.86 -2.29
N VAL A 83 9.60 -3.44 -1.92
CA VAL A 83 8.33 -2.70 -1.89
C VAL A 83 8.34 -1.63 -0.81
N LYS A 84 8.80 -1.92 0.41
CA LYS A 84 8.95 -0.90 1.47
C LYS A 84 9.86 0.24 1.04
N GLU A 85 11.02 -0.06 0.46
CA GLU A 85 11.95 0.94 -0.06
C GLU A 85 11.31 1.81 -1.15
N LYS A 86 10.58 1.21 -2.09
CA LYS A 86 9.85 1.97 -3.12
C LYS A 86 8.79 2.90 -2.52
N ILE A 87 8.07 2.44 -1.52
CA ILE A 87 7.08 3.25 -0.81
C ILE A 87 7.75 4.45 -0.15
N THR A 88 8.89 4.25 0.53
CA THR A 88 9.64 5.31 1.20
C THR A 88 10.31 6.29 0.24
N ASN A 89 10.87 5.80 -0.86
CA ASN A 89 11.62 6.61 -1.82
C ASN A 89 10.73 7.31 -2.86
N THR A 90 9.47 6.89 -3.03
CA THR A 90 8.58 7.54 -3.97
C THR A 90 7.99 8.79 -3.33
N PRO A 91 8.12 9.98 -3.94
CA PRO A 91 7.38 11.16 -3.53
C PRO A 91 5.90 10.95 -3.89
N LEU A 92 5.17 10.27 -3.00
CA LEU A 92 3.74 10.05 -3.15
C LEU A 92 3.05 11.42 -3.19
N PRO A 93 2.23 11.74 -4.21
CA PRO A 93 1.62 13.05 -4.35
C PRO A 93 0.75 13.37 -3.13
N ALA A 94 1.30 14.28 -2.32
CA ALA A 94 0.76 14.93 -1.14
C ALA A 94 -0.02 14.01 -0.18
N TYR A 95 0.66 13.60 0.89
CA TYR A 95 0.08 13.15 2.16
C TYR A 95 -1.22 13.91 2.49
N PHE A 96 -2.36 13.21 2.53
CA PHE A 96 -3.53 13.76 3.19
C PHE A 96 -3.31 13.58 4.69
N ASP A 97 -2.97 14.66 5.38
CA ASP A 97 -2.88 14.68 6.84
C ASP A 97 -4.28 14.90 7.39
N SER A 98 -4.98 13.81 7.72
CA SER A 98 -6.32 13.86 8.30
C SER A 98 -6.39 14.61 9.64
N ASN A 99 -5.23 14.89 10.27
CA ASN A 99 -5.10 15.64 11.52
C ASN A 99 -4.71 17.12 11.32
N LYS A 100 -4.51 17.59 10.09
CA LYS A 100 -4.47 19.03 9.84
C LYS A 100 -5.90 19.54 9.71
N GLU A 101 -6.34 20.17 10.78
CA GLU A 101 -7.54 20.98 10.91
C GLU A 101 -7.89 21.65 9.57
N LEU A 102 -9.00 21.21 8.97
CA LEU A 102 -9.61 21.86 7.83
C LEU A 102 -10.15 23.22 8.31
N LEU A 103 -9.31 24.24 8.35
CA LEU A 103 -9.75 25.62 8.41
C LEU A 103 -10.46 25.94 7.10
N LEU A 104 -11.77 25.74 7.10
CA LEU A 104 -12.69 26.27 6.11
C LEU A 104 -12.87 27.75 6.43
N GLN A 105 -12.13 28.64 5.73
CA GLN A 105 -12.45 30.07 5.72
C GLN A 105 -13.63 30.34 4.78
#